data_AF-A0A965YKI5-F1
#
_entry.id   AF-A0A965YKI5-F1
#
_cell.length_a   1.000
_cell.length_b   1.000
_cell.length_c   1.000
_cell.angle_alpha   90.00
_cell.angle_beta   90.00
_cell.angle_gamma   90.00
#
_symmetry.space_group_name_H-M   'P 1'
#
loop_
_entity.id
_entity.type
_entity.pdbx_description
1 polymer ?
#
loop_
_entity_poly.entity_id
_entity_poly.type
_entity_poly.pdbx_seq_one_letter_code
_entity_poly.pdbx_strand_id
1 'polypeptide(L)'
;MNKQQQILFAFLFLGFCTYLQAQTISGVTAQQNGNAIDVSYLFDYPEKYLSGTTLFVSGDNGKTWEGPLKNVEFDNTKSESSGIETIQWQDPQKALAIGDQL
;
A
#
# COMPACT_ATOMS: atom_id res chain seq x y z
N MET A 1 11.12 -42.00 -10.40
CA MET A 1 11.99 -40.81 -10.41
C MET A 1 13.26 -41.15 -9.63
N ASN A 2 14.43 -40.99 -10.23
CA ASN A 2 15.70 -41.38 -9.58
C ASN A 2 16.20 -40.26 -8.63
N LYS A 3 17.17 -40.58 -7.75
CA LYS A 3 17.71 -39.62 -6.76
C LYS A 3 18.27 -38.35 -7.41
N GLN A 4 18.85 -38.45 -8.61
CA GLN A 4 19.37 -37.28 -9.33
C GLN A 4 18.24 -36.35 -9.83
N GLN A 5 17.13 -36.91 -10.30
CA GLN A 5 15.95 -36.15 -10.69
C GLN A 5 15.30 -35.45 -9.49
N GLN A 6 15.28 -36.08 -8.31
CA GLN A 6 14.78 -35.46 -7.07
C GLN A 6 15.63 -34.26 -6.65
N ILE A 7 16.97 -34.38 -6.72
CA ILE A 7 17.89 -33.29 -6.40
C ILE A 7 17.71 -32.12 -7.38
N LEU A 8 17.60 -32.42 -8.68
CA LEU A 8 17.39 -31.39 -9.70
C LEU A 8 16.07 -30.63 -9.47
N PHE A 9 14.97 -31.34 -9.18
CA PHE A 9 13.70 -30.70 -8.86
C PHE A 9 13.76 -29.83 -7.59
N ALA A 10 14.49 -30.28 -6.56
CA ALA A 10 14.67 -29.50 -5.34
C ALA A 10 15.43 -28.19 -5.62
N PHE A 11 16.51 -28.23 -6.42
CA PHE A 11 17.24 -27.02 -6.82
C PHE A 11 16.39 -26.07 -7.67
N LEU A 12 15.57 -26.61 -8.57
CA LEU A 12 14.70 -25.81 -9.42
C LEU A 12 13.59 -25.13 -8.62
N PHE A 13 13.05 -25.81 -7.59
CA PHE A 13 12.07 -25.26 -6.67
C PHE A 13 12.68 -24.19 -5.75
N LEU A 14 13.88 -24.42 -5.20
CA LEU A 14 14.62 -23.42 -4.41
C LEU A 14 14.94 -22.15 -5.21
N GLY A 15 15.31 -22.30 -6.49
CA GLY A 15 15.55 -21.16 -7.38
C GLY A 15 14.29 -20.36 -7.70
N PHE A 16 13.11 -20.97 -7.64
CA PHE A 16 11.83 -20.28 -7.86
C PHE A 16 11.39 -19.47 -6.62
N CYS A 17 11.76 -19.90 -5.41
CA CYS A 17 11.43 -19.20 -4.18
C CYS A 17 12.14 -17.85 -4.01
N THR A 18 13.25 -17.58 -4.72
CA THR A 18 14.00 -16.32 -4.60
C THR A 18 13.45 -15.18 -5.46
N TYR A 19 12.41 -15.43 -6.27
CA TYR A 19 11.84 -14.43 -7.20
C TYR A 19 10.62 -13.67 -6.66
N LEU A 20 10.23 -13.87 -5.41
CA LEU A 20 9.19 -13.07 -4.77
C LEU A 20 9.78 -11.72 -4.32
N GLN A 21 9.80 -10.75 -5.24
CA GLN A 21 10.05 -9.34 -4.91
C GLN A 21 8.80 -8.81 -4.20
N ALA A 22 8.90 -8.55 -2.90
CA ALA A 22 7.82 -7.92 -2.15
C ALA A 22 7.92 -6.40 -2.28
N GLN A 23 6.81 -5.73 -2.62
CA GLN A 23 6.72 -4.28 -2.53
C GLN A 23 6.91 -3.85 -1.07
N THR A 24 7.75 -2.84 -0.84
CA THR A 24 7.93 -2.28 0.50
C THR A 24 7.31 -0.90 0.54
N ILE A 25 6.38 -0.70 1.48
CA ILE A 25 5.83 0.61 1.83
C ILE A 25 6.37 0.97 3.21
N SER A 26 6.93 2.16 3.34
CA SER A 26 7.52 2.64 4.59
C SER A 26 7.30 4.14 4.76
N GLY A 27 7.64 4.67 5.94
CA GLY A 27 7.57 6.11 6.22
C GLY A 27 6.17 6.70 6.07
N VAL A 28 5.13 5.91 6.38
CA VAL A 28 3.74 6.37 6.26
C VAL A 28 3.47 7.47 7.28
N THR A 29 3.09 8.64 6.80
CA THR A 29 2.70 9.80 7.62
C THR A 29 1.37 10.33 7.14
N ALA A 30 0.52 10.79 8.06
CA ALA A 30 -0.71 11.48 7.74
C ALA A 30 -0.70 12.89 8.36
N GLN A 31 -1.05 13.89 7.57
CA GLN A 31 -1.13 15.28 8.01
C GLN A 31 -2.46 15.90 7.57
N GLN A 32 -3.12 16.61 8.48
CA GLN A 32 -4.31 17.39 8.13
C GLN A 32 -3.90 18.73 7.52
N ASN A 33 -4.35 19.00 6.30
CA ASN A 33 -4.14 20.24 5.57
C ASN A 33 -5.50 20.87 5.22
N GLY A 34 -6.02 21.70 6.13
CA GLY A 34 -7.36 22.28 6.02
C GLY A 34 -8.45 21.21 6.11
N ASN A 35 -9.26 21.08 5.04
CA ASN A 35 -10.33 20.10 4.91
C ASN A 35 -9.89 18.81 4.18
N ALA A 36 -8.59 18.58 4.06
CA ALA A 36 -8.04 17.37 3.49
C ALA A 36 -7.07 16.71 4.47
N ILE A 37 -6.90 15.39 4.31
CA ILE A 37 -5.81 14.63 4.93
C ILE A 37 -4.88 14.18 3.82
N ASP A 38 -3.62 14.56 3.96
CA ASP A 38 -2.54 14.13 3.07
C ASP A 38 -1.84 12.95 3.72
N VAL A 39 -1.83 11.82 3.02
CA VAL A 39 -1.14 10.59 3.43
C VAL A 39 0.07 10.40 2.53
N SER A 40 1.25 10.60 3.09
CA SER A 40 2.52 10.42 2.38
C SER A 40 3.16 9.09 2.75
N TYR A 41 3.77 8.42 1.78
CA TYR A 41 4.47 7.16 1.98
C TYR A 41 5.63 7.01 1.00
N LEU A 42 6.67 6.31 1.44
CA LEU A 42 7.77 5.89 0.59
C LEU A 42 7.45 4.50 0.04
N PHE A 43 7.41 4.36 -1.28
CA PHE A 43 7.34 3.06 -1.94
C PHE A 43 8.69 2.72 -2.56
N ASP A 44 9.11 1.47 -2.39
CA ASP A 44 10.30 0.91 -3.02
C ASP A 44 9.87 -0.29 -3.87
N TYR A 45 10.16 -0.19 -5.17
CA TYR A 45 9.88 -1.23 -6.15
C TYR A 45 10.99 -1.28 -7.22
N PRO A 46 11.46 -2.47 -7.59
CA PRO A 46 12.57 -2.62 -8.55
C PRO A 46 12.18 -2.25 -10.00
N GLU A 47 10.89 -2.18 -10.32
CA GLU A 47 10.39 -1.91 -11.67
C GLU A 47 9.40 -0.76 -11.72
N LYS A 48 9.15 -0.23 -12.92
CA LYS A 48 8.17 0.84 -13.14
C LYS A 48 6.76 0.25 -13.07
N TYR A 49 6.04 0.50 -11.98
CA TYR A 49 4.70 -0.06 -11.76
C TYR A 49 3.63 1.04 -11.73
N LEU A 50 2.48 0.78 -12.36
CA LEU A 50 1.30 1.62 -12.16
C LEU A 50 0.64 1.17 -10.85
N SER A 51 1.01 1.78 -9.73
CA SER A 51 0.36 1.49 -8.46
C SER A 51 -1.05 2.06 -8.44
N GLY A 52 -2.03 1.19 -8.23
CA GLY A 52 -3.36 1.59 -7.81
C GLY A 52 -3.41 1.59 -6.30
N THR A 53 -3.46 2.77 -5.67
CA THR A 53 -3.56 2.86 -4.21
C THR A 53 -5.01 3.05 -3.78
N THR A 54 -5.44 2.29 -2.77
CA THR A 54 -6.76 2.42 -2.14
C THR A 54 -6.58 2.78 -0.68
N LEU A 55 -7.40 3.71 -0.20
CA LEU A 55 -7.34 4.18 1.19
C LEU A 55 -8.50 3.60 2.00
N PHE A 56 -8.17 3.13 3.20
CA PHE A 56 -9.11 2.66 4.22
C PHE A 56 -8.85 3.44 5.50
N VAL A 57 -9.90 3.71 6.26
CA VAL A 57 -9.82 4.43 7.54
C VAL A 57 -10.30 3.53 8.67
N SER A 58 -9.72 3.72 9.85
CA SER A 58 -10.18 3.08 11.08
C SER A 58 -10.45 4.16 12.12
N GLY A 59 -11.65 4.11 12.72
CA GLY A 59 -12.02 4.96 13.86
C GLY A 59 -11.73 4.31 15.22
N ASP A 60 -11.28 3.06 15.26
CA ASP A 60 -11.20 2.23 16.46
C ASP A 60 -9.81 1.63 16.72
N ASN A 61 -8.77 2.38 16.36
CA ASN A 61 -7.35 1.99 16.48
C ASN A 61 -7.00 0.70 15.70
N GLY A 62 -7.57 0.54 14.51
CA GLY A 62 -7.23 -0.52 13.56
C GLY A 62 -7.94 -1.85 13.80
N LYS A 63 -8.97 -1.89 14.64
CA LYS A 63 -9.76 -3.11 14.87
C LYS A 63 -10.73 -3.36 13.72
N THR A 64 -11.36 -2.29 13.21
CA THR A 64 -12.21 -2.29 12.04
C THR A 64 -11.75 -1.24 11.04
N TRP A 65 -12.05 -1.51 9.77
CA TRP A 65 -11.60 -0.70 8.64
C TRP A 65 -12.76 -0.45 7.70
N GLU A 66 -12.96 0.81 7.35
CA GLU A 66 -13.98 1.27 6.40
C GLU A 66 -13.30 1.74 5.10
N GLY A 67 -13.86 1.35 3.96
CA GLY A 67 -13.35 1.73 2.65
C GLY A 67 -13.77 0.79 1.52
N PRO A 68 -13.23 0.97 0.30
CA PRO A 68 -12.27 2.02 -0.07
C PRO A 68 -12.92 3.41 -0.04
N LEU A 69 -12.19 4.40 0.46
CA LEU A 69 -12.68 5.78 0.50
C LEU A 69 -12.91 6.33 -0.92
N LYS A 70 -13.95 7.14 -1.07
CA LYS A 70 -14.25 7.90 -2.29
C LYS A 70 -13.58 9.27 -2.21
N ASN A 71 -13.38 9.93 -3.36
CA ASN A 71 -12.73 11.25 -3.46
C ASN A 71 -11.28 11.24 -2.96
N VAL A 72 -10.56 10.17 -3.28
CA VAL A 72 -9.12 10.06 -3.07
C VAL A 72 -8.47 10.51 -4.38
N GLU A 73 -7.74 11.62 -4.34
CA GLU A 73 -6.96 12.08 -5.49
C GLU A 73 -5.56 11.44 -5.43
N PHE A 74 -5.17 10.85 -6.55
CA PHE A 74 -3.86 10.24 -6.73
C PHE A 74 -3.22 10.84 -7.99
N ASP A 75 -2.00 11.34 -7.85
CA ASP A 75 -1.21 11.79 -9.00
C ASP A 75 -0.62 10.57 -9.73
N ASN A 76 -1.42 9.96 -10.61
CA ASN A 76 -1.02 8.80 -11.41
C ASN A 76 -0.07 9.16 -12.58
N THR A 77 0.36 10.41 -12.70
CA THR A 77 1.21 10.85 -13.82
C THR A 77 2.68 10.51 -13.60
N LYS A 78 3.07 10.17 -12.36
CA LYS A 78 4.43 9.78 -12.00
C LYS A 78 4.57 8.26 -11.99
N SER A 79 5.04 7.74 -13.11
CA SER A 79 5.47 6.36 -13.20
C SER A 79 6.92 6.25 -12.71
N GLU A 80 7.11 6.15 -11.40
CA GLU A 80 8.43 6.00 -10.78
C GLU A 80 8.62 4.56 -10.25
N SER A 81 9.87 4.08 -10.25
CA SER A 81 10.22 2.78 -9.67
C SER A 81 10.23 2.86 -8.13
N SER A 82 10.60 4.01 -7.56
CA SER A 82 10.60 4.23 -6.11
C SER A 82 10.54 5.72 -5.81
N GLY A 83 9.82 6.12 -4.78
CA GLY A 83 9.63 7.54 -4.49
C GLY A 83 8.68 7.81 -3.32
N ILE A 84 8.61 9.09 -2.94
CA ILE A 84 7.62 9.56 -1.98
C ILE A 84 6.34 9.89 -2.77
N GLU A 85 5.28 9.18 -2.45
CA GLU A 85 3.95 9.47 -2.96
C GLU A 85 3.10 10.15 -1.89
N THR A 86 2.15 10.97 -2.32
CA THR A 86 1.17 11.59 -1.43
C THR A 86 -0.22 11.40 -1.99
N ILE A 87 -1.11 10.90 -1.15
CA ILE A 87 -2.52 10.73 -1.44
C ILE A 87 -3.27 11.80 -0.68
N GLN A 88 -4.11 12.55 -1.39
CA GLN A 88 -4.96 13.53 -0.77
C GLN A 88 -6.38 12.98 -0.65
N TRP A 89 -6.88 12.96 0.58
CA TRP A 89 -8.27 12.61 0.86
C TRP A 89 -9.06 13.86 1.26
N GLN A 90 -10.01 14.25 0.40
CA GLN A 90 -10.86 15.42 0.65
C GLN A 90 -12.12 15.01 1.43
N ASP A 91 -12.49 15.82 2.43
CA ASP A 91 -13.63 15.65 3.35
C ASP A 91 -13.46 14.59 4.48
N PRO A 92 -12.51 14.79 5.42
CA PRO A 92 -12.32 13.91 6.58
C PRO A 92 -13.40 14.10 7.66
N GLN A 93 -14.24 15.13 7.57
CA GLN A 93 -15.27 15.40 8.59
C GLN A 93 -16.33 14.29 8.66
N LYS A 94 -16.50 13.52 7.57
CA LYS A 94 -17.33 12.31 7.57
C LYS A 94 -16.76 11.14 8.39
N ALA A 95 -15.44 11.05 8.59
CA ALA A 95 -14.84 10.03 9.47
C ALA A 95 -14.74 10.50 10.94
N LEU A 96 -14.60 11.80 11.18
CA LEU A 96 -14.64 12.35 12.55
C LEU A 96 -16.03 12.18 13.20
N ALA A 97 -17.11 12.21 12.41
CA ALA A 97 -18.46 11.90 12.88
C ALA A 97 -18.66 10.46 13.37
N ILE A 98 -17.74 9.53 13.05
CA ILE A 98 -17.80 8.13 13.49
C ILE A 98 -17.17 7.96 14.89
N GLY A 99 -16.30 8.90 15.31
CA GLY A 99 -15.65 8.88 16.63
C GLY A 99 -16.47 9.43 17.79
N ASP A 100 -17.49 10.25 17.50
CA ASP A 100 -18.31 10.94 18.52
C ASP A 100 -19.62 10.21 18.88
N GLN A 101 -19.82 8.96 18.42
CA GLN A 101 -21.04 8.16 18.69
C GLN A 101 -20.84 6.98 19.66
N LEU A 102 -19.83 7.02 20.55
CA LEU A 102 -19.65 6.02 21.62
C LEU A 102 -19.59 6.65 23.01
#